data_AF-A0A939AFK0-F1
#
_entry.id   AF-A0A939AFK0-F1
#
_cell.length_a   1.000
_cell.length_b   1.000
_cell.length_c   1.000
_cell.angle_alpha   90.00
_cell.angle_beta   90.00
_cell.angle_gamma   90.00
#
_symmetry.space_group_name_H-M   'P 1'
#
loop_
_entity.id
_entity.type
_entity.pdbx_description
1 polymer ?
#
loop_
_entity_poly.entity_id
_entity_poly.type
_entity_poly.pdbx_seq_one_letter_code
_entity_poly.pdbx_strand_id
1 'polypeptide(L)'
;MKQIILTLMIAVVALGSQVPISAQTRQQRSDAFLFDDDTVPSDSVETSDIIMVRYEKKDAHLAMLFSVLLPGAGQYYADRSSITTYLFPVLEIGLIAGIFYYNNNGNDLVKKYERYANVETVNGSDYDNVWDAYTGPRYRREYQTAVQNALIGLYANDIYDSEFFRLDAGNTQHFYEDIGKYNKYVFGWVDWYSQFAADASGTFVLDLPAYNAAWIWSYNPLQPQDRRWLGNIPIASYNPANPGTDYIPPGDPSASPMRAQYIRMRNDAKDQFSIARLLTFGVALNHLGSGLDAVRLVGKRNRSRLAGNDIQLQYYTSVRDDKLLPMVGLNWKF
;
A
#
# COMPACT_ATOMS: atom_id res chain seq x y z
N MET A 1 -9.98 -0.01 11.70
CA MET A 1 -8.60 0.42 12.04
C MET A 1 -8.06 -0.20 13.33
N LYS A 2 -8.77 -0.13 14.48
CA LYS A 2 -8.29 -0.74 15.74
C LYS A 2 -8.08 -2.27 15.67
N GLN A 3 -8.89 -2.99 14.89
CA GLN A 3 -8.72 -4.45 14.76
C GLN A 3 -7.53 -4.87 13.89
N ILE A 4 -7.19 -4.12 12.83
CA ILE A 4 -6.07 -4.47 11.94
C ILE A 4 -4.72 -4.30 12.66
N ILE A 5 -4.60 -3.26 13.49
CA ILE A 5 -3.40 -3.02 14.31
C ILE A 5 -3.24 -4.12 15.38
N LEU A 6 -4.35 -4.59 15.96
CA LEU A 6 -4.33 -5.68 16.94
C LEU A 6 -3.95 -7.02 16.29
N THR A 7 -4.44 -7.31 15.08
CA THR A 7 -4.10 -8.54 14.35
C THR A 7 -2.64 -8.57 13.92
N LEU A 8 -2.05 -7.41 13.54
CA LEU A 8 -0.63 -7.32 13.20
C LEU A 8 0.28 -7.50 14.43
N MET A 9 -0.12 -6.98 15.61
CA MET A 9 0.60 -7.23 16.86
C MET A 9 0.55 -8.71 17.28
N ILE A 10 -0.58 -9.39 17.08
CA ILE A 10 -0.72 -10.82 17.43
C ILE A 10 0.07 -11.72 16.45
N ALA A 11 0.13 -11.37 15.16
CA ALA A 11 0.89 -12.14 14.17
C ALA A 11 2.42 -12.10 14.43
N VAL A 12 2.95 -10.99 14.91
CA VAL A 12 4.38 -10.85 15.25
C VAL A 12 4.75 -11.62 16.53
N VAL A 13 3.81 -11.77 17.48
CA VAL A 13 4.02 -12.60 18.68
C VAL A 13 3.94 -14.10 18.36
N ALA A 14 3.12 -14.52 17.39
CA ALA A 14 2.95 -15.93 17.03
C ALA A 14 4.08 -16.51 16.15
N LEU A 15 4.81 -15.68 15.41
CA LEU A 15 5.94 -16.13 14.58
C LEU A 15 7.27 -16.26 15.36
N GLY A 16 7.33 -15.79 16.61
CA GLY A 16 8.52 -15.87 17.46
C GLY A 16 8.76 -17.21 18.15
N SER A 17 7.86 -18.19 18.04
CA SER A 17 7.91 -19.42 18.87
C SER A 17 8.37 -20.71 18.17
N GLN A 18 8.91 -20.67 16.94
CA GLN A 18 9.17 -21.90 16.16
C GLN A 18 10.47 -21.90 15.32
N VAL A 19 11.58 -21.30 15.78
CA VAL A 19 12.88 -21.47 15.08
C VAL A 19 13.97 -21.96 16.04
N PRO A 20 14.37 -23.25 15.98
CA PRO A 20 15.59 -23.71 16.61
C PRO A 20 16.77 -23.43 15.66
N ILE A 21 17.60 -22.43 15.97
CA ILE A 21 18.91 -22.24 15.31
C ILE A 21 19.98 -22.80 16.23
N SER A 22 20.34 -24.06 16.00
CA SER A 22 21.52 -24.70 16.55
C SER A 22 22.78 -24.10 15.91
N ALA A 23 23.62 -23.42 16.70
CA ALA A 23 24.92 -22.93 16.28
C ALA A 23 26.02 -23.97 16.57
N GLN A 24 26.67 -24.48 15.53
CA GLN A 24 27.92 -25.24 15.61
C GLN A 24 29.13 -24.31 15.43
N THR A 25 30.10 -24.51 16.31
CA THR A 25 31.38 -23.78 16.44
C THR A 25 32.47 -24.36 15.52
N ARG A 26 33.57 -23.58 15.34
CA ARG A 26 34.91 -23.81 14.70
C ARG A 26 35.03 -23.25 13.28
N GLN A 27 36.11 -22.55 12.88
CA GLN A 27 37.51 -22.59 13.32
C GLN A 27 38.29 -21.31 12.89
N GLN A 28 39.31 -20.94 13.66
CA GLN A 28 40.27 -19.84 13.43
C GLN A 28 41.03 -19.95 12.10
N ARG A 29 41.41 -18.79 11.53
CA ARG A 29 42.75 -18.60 10.97
C ARG A 29 43.18 -17.14 11.03
N SER A 30 44.37 -16.94 11.58
CA SER A 30 45.13 -15.70 11.66
C SER A 30 45.89 -15.46 10.36
N ASP A 31 46.11 -14.18 10.03
CA ASP A 31 47.40 -13.57 9.69
C ASP A 31 47.25 -12.42 8.69
N ALA A 32 48.04 -11.37 8.97
CA ALA A 32 48.56 -10.38 8.05
C ALA A 32 47.59 -9.38 7.38
N PHE A 33 47.56 -8.16 7.93
CA PHE A 33 47.88 -6.99 7.11
C PHE A 33 48.75 -6.01 7.92
N LEU A 34 50.05 -6.15 7.67
CA LEU A 34 51.13 -5.22 7.93
C LEU A 34 50.85 -3.94 7.12
N PHE A 35 50.76 -2.77 7.73
CA PHE A 35 51.49 -1.56 7.34
C PHE A 35 51.46 -0.57 8.49
N ASP A 36 52.68 -0.32 8.94
CA ASP A 36 53.15 0.67 9.89
C ASP A 36 53.16 2.03 9.19
N ASP A 37 52.73 3.08 9.88
CA ASP A 37 53.24 4.43 9.61
C ASP A 37 53.29 5.18 10.95
N ASP A 38 54.52 5.29 11.45
CA ASP A 38 54.92 5.98 12.65
C ASP A 38 54.64 7.48 12.55
N THR A 39 53.74 8.00 13.39
CA THR A 39 53.84 9.40 13.86
C THR A 39 53.31 9.54 15.29
N VAL A 40 54.19 9.86 16.23
CA VAL A 40 53.92 10.33 17.62
C VAL A 40 55.03 11.34 17.96
N PRO A 41 54.85 12.40 18.79
CA PRO A 41 53.68 12.85 19.55
C PRO A 41 53.32 14.35 19.35
N SER A 42 52.12 14.74 19.75
CA SER A 42 51.93 16.05 20.37
C SER A 42 50.93 15.94 21.51
N ASP A 43 51.45 16.10 22.73
CA ASP A 43 50.71 16.14 23.98
C ASP A 43 49.59 17.19 23.92
N SER A 44 48.35 16.75 24.03
CA SER A 44 47.28 17.58 24.55
C SER A 44 46.39 16.71 25.44
N VAL A 45 46.64 16.85 26.74
CA VAL A 45 45.77 16.51 27.86
C VAL A 45 44.99 15.22 27.63
N GLU A 46 45.61 14.09 27.98
CA GLU A 46 44.83 12.91 28.33
C GLU A 46 43.89 13.29 29.48
N THR A 47 42.66 13.67 29.14
CA THR A 47 41.54 13.31 29.99
C THR A 47 41.67 11.81 30.12
N SER A 48 42.19 11.35 31.26
CA SER A 48 42.24 9.95 31.63
C SER A 48 40.94 9.31 31.16
N ASP A 49 41.01 8.52 30.09
CA ASP A 49 39.86 7.80 29.58
C ASP A 49 39.44 6.93 30.74
N ILE A 50 38.41 7.38 31.47
CA ILE A 50 37.79 6.57 32.50
C ILE A 50 37.23 5.40 31.72
N ILE A 51 38.00 4.30 31.69
CA ILE A 51 37.61 3.06 31.07
C ILE A 51 36.33 2.65 31.79
N MET A 52 35.18 2.96 31.19
CA MET A 52 33.89 2.54 31.72
C MET A 52 33.86 1.02 31.58
N VAL A 53 34.25 0.32 32.65
CA VAL A 53 34.19 -1.13 32.69
C VAL A 53 32.73 -1.54 32.81
N ARG A 54 32.16 -2.01 31.70
CA ARG A 54 30.73 -2.37 31.63
C ARG A 54 30.55 -3.84 32.01
N TYR A 55 30.10 -4.08 33.25
CA TYR A 55 30.00 -5.41 33.82
C TYR A 55 28.69 -6.18 33.54
N GLU A 56 27.68 -5.58 32.89
CA GLU A 56 26.41 -6.26 32.65
C GLU A 56 26.20 -6.62 31.18
N LYS A 57 25.85 -7.89 30.95
CA LYS A 57 25.47 -8.41 29.63
C LYS A 57 24.08 -7.90 29.28
N LYS A 58 23.91 -7.40 28.05
CA LYS A 58 22.59 -7.00 27.53
C LYS A 58 21.89 -8.17 26.86
N ASP A 59 20.57 -8.23 26.99
CA ASP A 59 19.74 -9.26 26.38
C ASP A 59 19.36 -8.87 24.94
N ALA A 60 19.72 -9.73 24.00
CA ALA A 60 19.47 -9.52 22.58
C ALA A 60 17.97 -9.68 22.24
N HIS A 61 17.25 -10.59 22.91
CA HIS A 61 15.82 -10.77 22.68
C HIS A 61 15.03 -9.57 23.18
N LEU A 62 15.41 -9.04 24.34
CA LEU A 62 14.80 -7.83 24.90
C LEU A 62 15.05 -6.62 23.98
N ALA A 63 16.28 -6.47 23.46
CA ALA A 63 16.60 -5.42 22.50
C ALA A 63 15.77 -5.55 21.22
N MET A 64 15.66 -6.76 20.66
CA MET A 64 14.83 -7.02 19.50
C MET A 64 13.37 -6.65 19.75
N LEU A 65 12.80 -7.08 20.89
CA LEU A 65 11.42 -6.78 21.26
C LEU A 65 11.17 -5.27 21.35
N PHE A 66 12.10 -4.52 21.98
CA PHE A 66 12.01 -3.07 22.02
C PHE A 66 11.99 -2.44 20.62
N SER A 67 12.88 -2.86 19.71
CA SER A 67 12.93 -2.33 18.35
C SER A 67 11.76 -2.73 17.47
N VAL A 68 11.19 -3.92 17.68
CA VAL A 68 9.98 -4.36 16.98
C VAL A 68 8.75 -3.56 17.43
N LEU A 69 8.69 -3.15 18.70
CA LEU A 69 7.60 -2.30 19.20
C LEU A 69 7.79 -0.83 18.78
N LEU A 70 9.02 -0.33 18.91
CA LEU A 70 9.40 1.03 18.59
C LEU A 70 10.77 1.02 17.90
N PRO A 71 10.84 1.23 16.58
CA PRO A 71 12.10 1.21 15.84
C PRO A 71 13.11 2.17 16.47
N GLY A 72 14.32 1.68 16.75
CA GLY A 72 15.39 2.42 17.44
C GLY A 72 15.45 2.22 18.96
N ALA A 73 14.41 1.71 19.62
CA ALA A 73 14.41 1.53 21.07
C ALA A 73 15.35 0.41 21.54
N GLY A 74 15.46 -0.68 20.78
CA GLY A 74 16.44 -1.74 21.01
C GLY A 74 17.87 -1.29 20.75
N GLN A 75 18.10 -0.44 19.75
CA GLN A 75 19.38 0.23 19.54
C GLN A 75 19.72 1.15 20.71
N TYR A 76 18.77 1.94 21.21
CA TYR A 76 18.99 2.79 22.39
C TYR A 76 19.30 1.95 23.65
N TYR A 77 18.57 0.84 23.83
CA TYR A 77 18.87 -0.14 24.87
C TYR A 77 20.25 -0.75 24.67
N ALA A 78 20.65 -1.10 23.44
CA ALA A 78 21.93 -1.70 23.13
C ALA A 78 23.06 -0.67 23.26
N ASP A 79 23.10 0.36 22.42
CA ASP A 79 24.10 1.41 22.37
C ASP A 79 23.57 2.79 21.91
N ARG A 80 23.50 3.75 22.84
CA ARG A 80 22.94 5.09 22.62
C ARG A 80 23.75 5.96 21.64
N SER A 81 25.05 5.70 21.49
CA SER A 81 25.91 6.43 20.56
C SER A 81 25.85 5.88 19.13
N SER A 82 25.19 4.73 18.91
CA SER A 82 25.00 4.20 17.56
C SER A 82 24.12 5.15 16.73
N ILE A 83 24.55 5.45 15.51
CA ILE A 83 23.74 6.21 14.55
C ILE A 83 22.39 5.53 14.26
N THR A 84 22.36 4.19 14.30
CA THR A 84 21.13 3.42 14.06
C THR A 84 20.06 3.65 15.13
N THR A 85 20.43 4.13 16.32
CA THR A 85 19.51 4.56 17.37
C THR A 85 18.59 5.69 16.93
N TYR A 86 19.08 6.59 16.08
CA TYR A 86 18.34 7.76 15.60
C TYR A 86 17.80 7.56 14.17
N LEU A 87 18.49 6.74 13.36
CA LEU A 87 18.09 6.48 11.98
C LEU A 87 16.70 5.83 11.89
N PHE A 88 16.47 4.72 12.62
CA PHE A 88 15.21 3.99 12.53
C PHE A 88 13.97 4.80 12.98
N PRO A 89 14.00 5.57 14.10
CA PRO A 89 12.89 6.45 14.46
C PRO A 89 12.64 7.57 13.45
N VAL A 90 13.70 8.19 12.89
CA VAL A 90 13.55 9.26 11.89
C VAL A 90 12.93 8.71 10.60
N LEU A 91 13.38 7.54 10.14
CA LEU A 91 12.77 6.85 9.02
C LEU A 91 11.31 6.50 9.29
N GLU A 92 11.00 6.00 10.49
CA GLU A 92 9.63 5.67 10.90
C GLU A 92 8.70 6.89 10.82
N ILE A 93 9.12 8.03 11.38
CA ILE A 93 8.36 9.28 11.31
C ILE A 93 8.14 9.72 9.86
N GLY A 94 9.19 9.65 9.02
CA GLY A 94 9.09 10.01 7.61
C GLY A 94 8.11 9.12 6.83
N LEU A 95 8.17 7.80 7.07
CA LEU A 95 7.26 6.84 6.44
C LEU A 95 5.82 7.06 6.89
N ILE A 96 5.56 7.22 8.19
CA ILE A 96 4.23 7.50 8.75
C ILE A 96 3.68 8.82 8.20
N ALA A 97 4.49 9.88 8.19
CA ALA A 97 4.08 11.17 7.63
C ALA A 97 3.71 11.04 6.15
N GLY A 98 4.50 10.27 5.38
CA GLY A 98 4.17 9.94 4.00
C GLY A 98 2.85 9.18 3.86
N ILE A 99 2.61 8.14 4.68
CA ILE A 99 1.33 7.40 4.69
C ILE A 99 0.15 8.34 4.90
N PHE A 100 0.23 9.25 5.88
CA PHE A 100 -0.83 10.23 6.12
C PHE A 100 -1.02 11.18 4.95
N TYR A 101 0.06 11.71 4.39
CA TYR A 101 0.02 12.63 3.25
C TYR A 101 -0.66 11.98 2.03
N TYR A 102 -0.20 10.79 1.62
CA TYR A 102 -0.72 10.09 0.46
C TYR A 102 -2.15 9.58 0.67
N ASN A 103 -2.50 9.11 1.86
CA ASN A 103 -3.89 8.75 2.17
C ASN A 103 -4.83 9.96 2.12
N ASN A 104 -4.40 11.11 2.66
CA ASN A 104 -5.23 12.31 2.62
C ASN A 104 -5.43 12.81 1.19
N ASN A 105 -4.37 12.84 0.38
CA ASN A 105 -4.46 13.19 -1.03
C ASN A 105 -5.36 12.21 -1.80
N GLY A 106 -5.24 10.90 -1.55
CA GLY A 106 -6.12 9.89 -2.12
C GLY A 106 -7.59 10.15 -1.79
N ASN A 107 -7.89 10.45 -0.52
CA ASN A 107 -9.26 10.79 -0.08
C ASN A 107 -9.79 12.07 -0.74
N ASP A 108 -8.95 13.06 -0.98
CA ASP A 108 -9.38 14.29 -1.66
C ASP A 108 -9.64 14.06 -3.15
N LEU A 109 -8.87 13.18 -3.80
CA LEU A 109 -9.16 12.72 -5.16
C LEU A 109 -10.45 11.88 -5.22
N VAL A 110 -10.73 11.07 -4.19
CA VAL A 110 -12.00 10.34 -4.05
C VAL A 110 -13.18 11.30 -4.09
N LYS A 111 -13.19 12.31 -3.23
CA LYS A 111 -14.24 13.33 -3.21
C LYS A 111 -14.40 14.03 -4.56
N LYS A 112 -13.31 14.23 -5.31
CA LYS A 112 -13.35 14.86 -6.63
C LYS A 112 -14.04 13.98 -7.67
N TYR A 113 -13.68 12.70 -7.79
CA TYR A 113 -14.32 11.85 -8.79
C TYR A 113 -15.78 11.56 -8.43
N GLU A 114 -16.10 11.43 -7.13
CA GLU A 114 -17.48 11.22 -6.67
C GLU A 114 -18.35 12.41 -7.05
N ARG A 115 -17.86 13.62 -6.73
CA ARG A 115 -18.54 14.86 -7.08
C ARG A 115 -18.70 15.02 -8.59
N TYR A 116 -17.67 14.70 -9.37
CA TYR A 116 -17.71 14.75 -10.83
C TYR A 116 -18.79 13.86 -11.43
N ALA A 117 -19.02 12.66 -10.85
CA ALA A 117 -20.00 11.71 -11.38
C ALA A 117 -21.44 12.18 -11.17
N ASN A 118 -21.84 12.54 -9.94
CA ASN A 118 -23.27 12.71 -9.64
C ASN A 118 -23.64 13.88 -8.70
N VAL A 119 -22.69 14.74 -8.32
CA VAL A 119 -22.98 15.90 -7.46
C VAL A 119 -22.91 17.21 -8.25
N GLU A 120 -21.93 17.34 -9.15
CA GLU A 120 -21.84 18.48 -10.06
C GLU A 120 -22.98 18.46 -11.07
N THR A 121 -23.62 19.62 -11.25
CA THR A 121 -24.59 19.83 -12.34
C THR A 121 -23.84 20.36 -13.55
N VAL A 122 -24.04 19.72 -14.69
CA VAL A 122 -23.51 20.13 -16.00
C VAL A 122 -24.64 20.57 -16.92
N ASN A 123 -24.35 21.51 -17.82
CA ASN A 123 -25.23 21.86 -18.92
C ASN A 123 -24.79 21.10 -20.16
N GLY A 124 -25.74 20.56 -20.92
CA GLY A 124 -25.44 19.79 -22.12
C GLY A 124 -24.77 20.61 -23.22
N SER A 125 -25.07 21.91 -23.29
CA SER A 125 -24.44 22.85 -24.23
C SER A 125 -22.91 22.96 -24.08
N ASP A 126 -22.35 22.49 -22.95
CA ASP A 126 -20.91 22.52 -22.68
C ASP A 126 -20.16 21.29 -23.23
N TYR A 127 -20.89 20.28 -23.72
CA TYR A 127 -20.31 18.98 -24.08
C TYR A 127 -20.83 18.47 -25.42
N ASP A 128 -19.90 17.93 -26.22
CA ASP A 128 -20.23 17.17 -27.41
C ASP A 128 -21.04 15.92 -27.04
N ASN A 129 -21.95 15.51 -27.92
CA ASN A 129 -22.81 14.34 -27.78
C ASN A 129 -23.78 14.38 -26.59
N VAL A 130 -24.04 15.55 -26.01
CA VAL A 130 -25.10 15.77 -25.01
C VAL A 130 -26.11 16.76 -25.57
N TRP A 131 -27.40 16.59 -25.26
CA TRP A 131 -28.43 17.54 -25.71
C TRP A 131 -28.28 18.90 -25.04
N ASP A 132 -28.38 19.98 -25.79
CA ASP A 132 -28.24 21.35 -25.26
C ASP A 132 -29.16 21.66 -24.07
N ALA A 133 -30.39 21.12 -24.09
CA ALA A 133 -31.38 21.31 -23.03
C ALA A 133 -31.10 20.50 -21.76
N TYR A 134 -30.07 19.64 -21.75
CA TYR A 134 -29.73 18.83 -20.60
C TYR A 134 -29.17 19.71 -19.46
N THR A 135 -29.70 19.50 -18.26
CA THR A 135 -29.11 20.04 -17.02
C THR A 135 -29.22 18.99 -15.94
N GLY A 136 -28.09 18.53 -15.41
CA GLY A 136 -28.08 17.48 -14.40
C GLY A 136 -26.70 16.90 -14.11
N PRO A 137 -26.62 15.83 -13.31
CA PRO A 137 -25.37 15.14 -13.04
C PRO A 137 -24.82 14.41 -14.26
N ARG A 138 -23.52 14.09 -14.31
CA ARG A 138 -22.95 13.33 -15.43
C ARG A 138 -23.41 11.86 -15.44
N TYR A 139 -23.68 11.28 -14.27
CA TYR A 139 -24.18 9.93 -14.12
C TYR A 139 -25.58 9.92 -13.50
N ARG A 140 -26.52 9.24 -14.16
CA ARG A 140 -27.91 9.05 -13.70
C ARG A 140 -28.28 7.58 -13.67
N ARG A 141 -28.76 7.09 -12.52
CA ARG A 141 -29.29 5.72 -12.40
C ARG A 141 -30.52 5.50 -13.26
N GLU A 142 -31.34 6.53 -13.47
CA GLU A 142 -32.52 6.45 -14.33
C GLU A 142 -32.15 6.08 -15.78
N TYR A 143 -31.08 6.67 -16.31
CA TYR A 143 -30.54 6.33 -17.63
C TYR A 143 -30.01 4.91 -17.67
N GLN A 144 -29.27 4.50 -16.63
CA GLN A 144 -28.82 3.12 -16.47
C GLN A 144 -30.01 2.15 -16.49
N THR A 145 -31.09 2.47 -15.77
CA THR A 145 -32.28 1.63 -15.65
C THR A 145 -33.09 1.57 -16.94
N ALA A 146 -33.24 2.67 -17.68
CA ALA A 146 -33.94 2.66 -18.96
C ALA A 146 -33.24 1.73 -19.97
N VAL A 147 -31.93 1.88 -20.11
CA VAL A 147 -31.13 1.11 -21.08
C VAL A 147 -31.00 -0.35 -20.68
N GLN A 148 -30.77 -0.65 -19.40
CA GLN A 148 -30.69 -2.06 -18.96
C GLN A 148 -32.02 -2.78 -19.21
N ASN A 149 -33.16 -2.13 -18.98
CA ASN A 149 -34.47 -2.73 -19.19
C ASN A 149 -34.72 -3.01 -20.68
N ALA A 150 -34.30 -2.09 -21.56
CA ALA A 150 -34.32 -2.33 -23.00
C ALA A 150 -33.43 -3.52 -23.38
N LEU A 151 -32.21 -3.60 -22.84
CA LEU A 151 -31.28 -4.70 -23.11
C LEU A 151 -31.85 -6.06 -22.67
N ILE A 152 -32.41 -6.14 -21.46
CA ILE A 152 -33.06 -7.35 -20.92
C ILE A 152 -34.27 -7.73 -21.79
N GLY A 153 -35.01 -6.74 -22.31
CA GLY A 153 -36.21 -6.95 -23.13
C GLY A 153 -35.94 -7.44 -24.56
N LEU A 154 -34.71 -7.30 -25.09
CA LEU A 154 -34.39 -7.68 -26.47
C LEU A 154 -34.41 -9.20 -26.69
N TYR A 155 -33.88 -9.96 -25.72
CA TYR A 155 -33.79 -11.41 -25.80
C TYR A 155 -34.20 -12.04 -24.46
N ALA A 156 -35.35 -12.72 -24.45
CA ALA A 156 -35.93 -13.30 -23.23
C ALA A 156 -35.08 -14.42 -22.59
N ASN A 157 -34.15 -15.03 -23.33
CA ASN A 157 -33.30 -16.13 -22.88
C ASN A 157 -31.82 -15.79 -23.14
N ASP A 158 -31.29 -14.80 -22.41
CA ASP A 158 -29.90 -14.35 -22.49
C ASP A 158 -29.32 -14.11 -21.08
N ILE A 159 -28.01 -13.85 -20.97
CA ILE A 159 -27.29 -13.59 -19.72
C ILE A 159 -27.67 -12.26 -19.05
N TYR A 160 -28.41 -11.40 -19.76
CA TYR A 160 -28.82 -10.08 -19.29
C TYR A 160 -30.16 -10.21 -18.56
N ASP A 161 -30.07 -10.35 -17.24
CA ASP A 161 -31.21 -10.40 -16.33
C ASP A 161 -31.11 -9.32 -15.24
N SER A 162 -32.11 -9.28 -14.35
CA SER A 162 -32.10 -8.38 -13.19
C SER A 162 -30.94 -8.65 -12.22
N GLU A 163 -30.36 -9.84 -12.22
CA GLU A 163 -29.23 -10.19 -11.37
C GLU A 163 -27.88 -9.80 -11.96
N PHE A 164 -27.79 -9.60 -13.29
CA PHE A 164 -26.59 -9.16 -13.96
C PHE A 164 -26.26 -7.71 -13.62
N PHE A 165 -27.28 -6.86 -13.46
CA PHE A 165 -27.15 -5.43 -13.14
C PHE A 165 -27.39 -5.16 -11.66
N ARG A 166 -26.35 -5.31 -10.83
CA ARG A 166 -26.39 -5.05 -9.39
C ARG A 166 -25.74 -3.71 -9.07
N LEU A 167 -26.37 -2.62 -9.49
CA LEU A 167 -25.91 -1.29 -9.14
C LEU A 167 -26.50 -0.88 -7.79
N ASP A 168 -25.65 -0.43 -6.88
CA ASP A 168 -26.09 0.05 -5.56
C ASP A 168 -27.07 1.23 -5.69
N ALA A 169 -28.17 1.14 -4.92
CA ALA A 169 -29.20 2.18 -4.87
C ALA A 169 -28.66 3.50 -4.26
N GLY A 170 -27.70 3.39 -3.35
CA GLY A 170 -27.03 4.53 -2.72
C GLY A 170 -25.72 4.90 -3.41
N ASN A 171 -25.23 6.11 -3.12
CA ASN A 171 -23.91 6.58 -3.56
C ASN A 171 -22.80 6.00 -2.67
N THR A 172 -22.72 4.66 -2.60
CA THR A 172 -21.70 3.93 -1.82
C THR A 172 -20.36 3.89 -2.56
N GLN A 173 -19.30 3.48 -1.86
CA GLN A 173 -18.02 3.21 -2.52
C GLN A 173 -18.15 2.15 -3.63
N HIS A 174 -19.04 1.16 -3.45
CA HIS A 174 -19.30 0.13 -4.46
C HIS A 174 -19.92 0.71 -5.72
N PHE A 175 -20.92 1.61 -5.58
CA PHE A 175 -21.48 2.34 -6.71
C PHE A 175 -20.39 3.06 -7.53
N TYR A 176 -19.51 3.83 -6.87
CA TYR A 176 -18.46 4.57 -7.56
C TYR A 176 -17.39 3.67 -8.19
N GLU A 177 -17.08 2.53 -7.57
CA GLU A 177 -16.20 1.54 -8.19
C GLU A 177 -16.83 0.96 -9.46
N ASP A 178 -18.11 0.60 -9.38
CA ASP A 178 -18.83 -0.11 -10.44
C ASP A 178 -18.95 0.71 -11.72
N ILE A 179 -19.42 1.96 -11.62
CA ILE A 179 -19.63 2.85 -12.79
C ILE A 179 -18.34 3.15 -13.56
N GLY A 180 -17.18 3.04 -12.90
CA GLY A 180 -15.87 3.20 -13.53
C GLY A 180 -15.20 1.89 -13.97
N LYS A 181 -15.55 0.75 -13.38
CA LYS A 181 -14.85 -0.53 -13.60
C LYS A 181 -15.52 -1.39 -14.66
N TYR A 182 -16.84 -1.45 -14.69
CA TYR A 182 -17.57 -2.38 -15.55
C TYR A 182 -18.28 -1.62 -16.68
N ASN A 183 -18.10 -2.09 -17.91
CA ASN A 183 -18.71 -1.47 -19.10
C ASN A 183 -20.23 -1.56 -19.09
N LYS A 184 -20.82 -2.56 -18.40
CA LYS A 184 -22.28 -2.70 -18.24
C LYS A 184 -22.94 -1.52 -17.51
N TYR A 185 -22.15 -0.70 -16.80
CA TYR A 185 -22.64 0.49 -16.12
C TYR A 185 -22.37 1.79 -16.89
N VAL A 186 -21.95 1.71 -18.15
CA VAL A 186 -21.73 2.90 -18.99
C VAL A 186 -23.05 3.64 -19.28
N PHE A 187 -24.18 2.92 -19.26
CA PHE A 187 -25.47 3.44 -19.68
C PHE A 187 -25.98 4.63 -18.87
N GLY A 188 -25.54 4.75 -17.61
CA GLY A 188 -25.89 5.88 -16.76
C GLY A 188 -25.16 7.17 -17.09
N TRP A 189 -24.07 7.15 -17.86
CA TRP A 189 -23.36 8.36 -18.25
C TRP A 189 -24.15 9.13 -19.31
N VAL A 190 -24.36 10.42 -19.09
CA VAL A 190 -25.23 11.24 -19.95
C VAL A 190 -24.71 11.35 -21.37
N ASP A 191 -23.40 11.48 -21.59
CA ASP A 191 -22.81 11.53 -22.92
C ASP A 191 -23.04 10.24 -23.71
N TRP A 192 -22.88 9.08 -23.06
CA TRP A 192 -23.22 7.79 -23.65
C TRP A 192 -24.73 7.71 -23.94
N TYR A 193 -25.56 8.05 -22.95
CA TYR A 193 -27.01 7.96 -23.07
C TYR A 193 -27.54 8.86 -24.20
N SER A 194 -27.01 10.08 -24.30
CA SER A 194 -27.38 11.03 -25.34
C SER A 194 -26.91 10.61 -26.73
N GLN A 195 -25.76 9.95 -26.84
CA GLN A 195 -25.23 9.48 -28.11
C GLN A 195 -25.93 8.21 -28.63
N PHE A 196 -26.24 7.27 -27.73
CA PHE A 196 -26.64 5.91 -28.10
C PHE A 196 -28.07 5.53 -27.71
N ALA A 197 -28.67 6.20 -26.72
CA ALA A 197 -29.93 5.73 -26.11
C ALA A 197 -31.17 6.53 -26.49
N ALA A 198 -30.98 7.78 -26.90
CA ALA A 198 -32.08 8.71 -27.10
C ALA A 198 -31.88 9.57 -28.35
N ASP A 199 -32.99 10.10 -28.87
CA ASP A 199 -33.01 10.92 -30.08
C ASP A 199 -32.54 12.37 -29.84
N ALA A 200 -32.60 13.21 -30.87
CA ALA A 200 -32.19 14.62 -30.78
C ALA A 200 -33.01 15.45 -29.78
N SER A 201 -34.19 14.98 -29.37
CA SER A 201 -35.05 15.63 -28.39
C SER A 201 -34.82 15.15 -26.95
N GLY A 202 -33.94 14.16 -26.76
CA GLY A 202 -33.73 13.51 -25.47
C GLY A 202 -34.73 12.40 -25.15
N THR A 203 -35.53 11.98 -26.13
CA THR A 203 -36.50 10.89 -25.96
C THR A 203 -35.81 9.55 -26.10
N PHE A 204 -36.03 8.65 -25.15
CA PHE A 204 -35.48 7.28 -25.19
C PHE A 204 -36.05 6.49 -26.37
N VAL A 205 -35.18 5.83 -27.15
CA VAL A 205 -35.59 5.12 -28.38
C VAL A 205 -35.08 3.68 -28.47
N LEU A 206 -34.14 3.25 -27.62
CA LEU A 206 -33.51 1.92 -27.73
C LEU A 206 -34.42 0.74 -27.37
N ASP A 207 -35.59 0.99 -26.80
CA ASP A 207 -36.63 -0.02 -26.55
C ASP A 207 -37.60 -0.20 -27.74
N LEU A 208 -37.53 0.68 -28.74
CA LEU A 208 -38.39 0.62 -29.90
C LEU A 208 -37.85 -0.43 -30.89
N PRO A 209 -38.72 -1.26 -31.51
CA PRO A 209 -38.29 -2.30 -32.46
C PRO A 209 -37.47 -1.76 -33.64
N ALA A 210 -37.70 -0.51 -34.04
CA ALA A 210 -36.97 0.16 -35.10
C ALA A 210 -35.48 0.36 -34.80
N TYR A 211 -35.06 0.28 -33.53
CA TYR A 211 -33.69 0.48 -33.06
C TYR A 211 -33.03 -0.82 -32.58
N ASN A 212 -33.67 -1.98 -32.76
CA ASN A 212 -33.08 -3.27 -32.35
C ASN A 212 -31.72 -3.53 -33.01
N ALA A 213 -31.51 -3.06 -34.23
CA ALA A 213 -30.24 -3.21 -34.95
C ALA A 213 -29.17 -2.18 -34.53
N ALA A 214 -29.50 -1.19 -33.68
CA ALA A 214 -28.51 -0.30 -33.08
C ALA A 214 -27.67 -1.02 -32.01
N TRP A 215 -28.19 -2.13 -31.47
CA TRP A 215 -27.46 -3.02 -30.56
C TRP A 215 -26.57 -3.98 -31.35
N ILE A 216 -25.26 -3.90 -31.14
CA ILE A 216 -24.32 -4.83 -31.76
C ILE A 216 -23.97 -5.96 -30.79
N TRP A 217 -24.04 -7.17 -31.32
CA TRP A 217 -23.90 -8.41 -30.57
C TRP A 217 -22.75 -9.26 -31.13
N SER A 218 -22.07 -9.97 -30.25
CA SER A 218 -21.16 -11.03 -30.66
C SER A 218 -21.97 -12.18 -31.24
N TYR A 219 -21.59 -12.64 -32.43
CA TYR A 219 -22.22 -13.81 -33.04
C TYR A 219 -21.38 -15.06 -32.83
N ASN A 220 -21.92 -16.03 -32.10
CA ASN A 220 -21.38 -17.39 -32.02
C ASN A 220 -22.43 -18.39 -32.57
N PRO A 221 -22.19 -19.01 -33.75
CA PRO A 221 -23.15 -19.94 -34.34
C PRO A 221 -23.33 -21.24 -33.55
N LEU A 222 -22.40 -21.59 -32.65
CA LEU A 222 -22.44 -22.82 -31.85
C LEU A 222 -23.14 -22.63 -30.50
N GLN A 223 -23.22 -21.40 -29.99
CA GLN A 223 -23.88 -21.05 -28.73
C GLN A 223 -24.71 -19.77 -28.91
N PRO A 224 -25.88 -19.85 -29.59
CA PRO A 224 -26.68 -18.68 -29.90
C PRO A 224 -27.26 -17.94 -28.68
N GLN A 225 -27.28 -18.61 -27.52
CA GLN A 225 -27.69 -18.04 -26.22
C GLN A 225 -26.56 -17.29 -25.49
N ASP A 226 -25.31 -17.32 -25.96
CA ASP A 226 -24.17 -16.65 -25.33
C ASP A 226 -23.85 -15.31 -26.03
N ARG A 227 -24.88 -14.58 -26.47
CA ARG A 227 -24.69 -13.30 -27.15
C ARG A 227 -24.17 -12.28 -26.15
N ARG A 228 -23.07 -11.63 -26.50
CA ARG A 228 -22.50 -10.55 -25.70
C ARG A 228 -22.68 -9.25 -26.44
N TRP A 229 -23.26 -8.28 -25.77
CA TRP A 229 -23.28 -6.91 -26.22
C TRP A 229 -21.85 -6.40 -26.44
N LEU A 230 -21.57 -5.97 -27.67
CA LEU A 230 -20.26 -5.45 -28.11
C LEU A 230 -20.22 -3.93 -28.10
N GLY A 231 -21.35 -3.26 -28.31
CA GLY A 231 -21.46 -1.81 -28.38
C GLY A 231 -22.72 -1.36 -29.11
N ASN A 232 -22.76 -0.07 -29.44
CA ASN A 232 -23.94 0.55 -30.06
C ASN A 232 -23.53 1.39 -31.26
N ILE A 233 -24.44 1.49 -32.21
CA ILE A 233 -24.37 2.46 -33.30
C ILE A 233 -24.91 3.80 -32.77
N PRO A 234 -24.22 4.95 -32.98
CA PRO A 234 -24.73 6.26 -32.57
C PRO A 234 -26.10 6.56 -33.19
N ILE A 235 -27.05 7.05 -32.39
CA ILE A 235 -28.43 7.31 -32.84
C ILE A 235 -28.47 8.39 -33.92
N ALA A 236 -27.60 9.40 -33.83
CA ALA A 236 -27.52 10.48 -34.82
C ALA A 236 -27.20 10.00 -36.24
N SER A 237 -26.45 8.90 -36.38
CA SER A 237 -26.10 8.29 -37.67
C SER A 237 -26.92 7.06 -38.01
N TYR A 238 -27.82 6.65 -37.12
CA TYR A 238 -28.58 5.41 -37.27
C TYR A 238 -29.70 5.55 -38.31
N ASN A 239 -29.77 4.60 -39.23
CA ASN A 239 -30.87 4.47 -40.18
C ASN A 239 -31.52 3.08 -40.06
N PRO A 240 -32.79 2.96 -39.62
CA PRO A 240 -33.46 1.66 -39.49
C PRO A 240 -33.48 0.82 -40.78
N ALA A 241 -33.50 1.46 -41.95
CA ALA A 241 -33.52 0.78 -43.25
C ALA A 241 -32.12 0.30 -43.69
N ASN A 242 -31.06 0.91 -43.17
CA ASN A 242 -29.67 0.53 -43.40
C ASN A 242 -28.85 0.82 -42.15
N PRO A 243 -28.92 -0.06 -41.12
CA PRO A 243 -28.39 0.23 -39.80
C PRO A 243 -26.87 0.41 -39.78
N GLY A 244 -26.16 -0.09 -40.79
CA GLY A 244 -24.70 -0.09 -40.83
C GLY A 244 -24.07 -1.05 -39.82
N THR A 245 -22.74 -1.05 -39.76
CA THR A 245 -21.95 -1.86 -38.83
C THR A 245 -20.96 -1.04 -38.01
N ASP A 246 -21.02 0.29 -38.13
CA ASP A 246 -20.11 1.20 -37.45
C ASP A 246 -20.60 1.42 -36.02
N TYR A 247 -20.07 0.61 -35.11
CA TYR A 247 -20.41 0.67 -33.69
C TYR A 247 -19.21 1.09 -32.85
N ILE A 248 -19.51 1.67 -31.70
CA ILE A 248 -18.51 2.06 -30.73
C ILE A 248 -18.61 1.12 -29.52
N PRO A 249 -17.52 0.41 -29.17
CA PRO A 249 -17.50 -0.43 -27.97
C PRO A 249 -17.62 0.41 -26.69
N PRO A 250 -18.29 -0.08 -25.63
CA PRO A 250 -18.50 0.68 -24.40
C PRO A 250 -17.24 0.91 -23.55
N GLY A 251 -16.16 0.19 -23.87
CA GLY A 251 -14.84 0.41 -23.28
C GLY A 251 -14.03 1.49 -23.98
N ASP A 252 -14.44 1.91 -25.19
CA ASP A 252 -13.73 2.93 -25.94
C ASP A 252 -13.97 4.32 -25.32
N PRO A 253 -12.93 5.16 -25.13
CA PRO A 253 -13.09 6.52 -24.63
C PRO A 253 -14.05 7.39 -25.46
N SER A 254 -14.22 7.10 -26.75
CA SER A 254 -15.16 7.79 -27.63
C SER A 254 -16.62 7.45 -27.34
N ALA A 255 -16.91 6.33 -26.66
CA ALA A 255 -18.27 5.98 -26.24
C ALA A 255 -18.75 6.86 -25.09
N SER A 256 -17.85 7.29 -24.21
CA SER A 256 -18.16 8.20 -23.11
C SER A 256 -16.89 8.91 -22.65
N PRO A 257 -16.58 10.09 -23.22
CA PRO A 257 -15.50 10.93 -22.75
C PRO A 257 -15.61 11.27 -21.26
N MET A 258 -16.83 11.43 -20.74
CA MET A 258 -17.08 11.71 -19.32
C MET A 258 -16.68 10.53 -18.44
N ARG A 259 -17.05 9.30 -18.81
CA ARG A 259 -16.61 8.09 -18.09
C ARG A 259 -15.10 7.93 -18.18
N ALA A 260 -14.50 8.18 -19.34
CA ALA A 260 -13.05 8.09 -19.50
C ALA A 260 -12.32 9.06 -18.56
N GLN A 261 -12.81 10.30 -18.42
CA GLN A 261 -12.28 11.26 -17.45
C GLN A 261 -12.48 10.81 -16.01
N TYR A 262 -13.65 10.27 -15.66
CA TYR A 262 -13.90 9.71 -14.34
C TYR A 262 -12.93 8.57 -14.00
N ILE A 263 -12.67 7.66 -14.94
CA ILE A 263 -11.73 6.55 -14.77
C ILE A 263 -10.32 7.09 -14.50
N ARG A 264 -9.88 8.14 -15.21
CA ARG A 264 -8.58 8.79 -14.96
C ARG A 264 -8.50 9.31 -13.52
N MET A 265 -9.47 10.11 -13.10
CA MET A 265 -9.51 10.68 -11.74
C MET A 265 -9.52 9.58 -10.65
N ARG A 266 -10.24 8.48 -10.90
CA ARG A 266 -10.25 7.33 -9.98
C ARG A 266 -8.91 6.61 -9.94
N ASN A 267 -8.22 6.47 -11.07
CA ASN A 267 -6.89 5.86 -11.12
C ASN A 267 -5.86 6.74 -10.40
N ASP A 268 -5.92 8.07 -10.55
CA ASP A 268 -5.07 9.00 -9.80
C ASP A 268 -5.23 8.79 -8.28
N ALA A 269 -6.47 8.60 -7.80
CA ALA A 269 -6.73 8.30 -6.39
C ALA A 269 -6.10 6.95 -5.97
N LYS A 270 -6.24 5.90 -6.80
CA LYS A 270 -5.63 4.59 -6.53
C LYS A 270 -4.10 4.68 -6.46
N ASP A 271 -3.48 5.50 -7.29
CA ASP A 271 -2.03 5.65 -7.29
C ASP A 271 -1.54 6.26 -5.98
N GLN A 272 -2.25 7.25 -5.43
CA GLN A 272 -1.94 7.79 -4.09
C GLN A 272 -2.06 6.71 -3.00
N PHE A 273 -3.14 5.93 -3.00
CA PHE A 273 -3.31 4.83 -2.03
C PHE A 273 -2.27 3.71 -2.22
N SER A 274 -1.84 3.46 -3.45
CA SER A 274 -0.78 2.50 -3.77
C SER A 274 0.55 2.92 -3.14
N ILE A 275 0.90 4.21 -3.22
CA ILE A 275 2.10 4.76 -2.56
C ILE A 275 1.98 4.65 -1.05
N ALA A 276 0.84 5.02 -0.45
CA ALA A 276 0.62 4.86 0.99
C ALA A 276 0.76 3.39 1.44
N ARG A 277 0.27 2.45 0.63
CA ARG A 277 0.41 1.02 0.87
C ARG A 277 1.88 0.58 0.80
N LEU A 278 2.65 1.08 -0.17
CA LEU A 278 4.08 0.82 -0.27
C LEU A 278 4.84 1.33 0.96
N LEU A 279 4.52 2.55 1.43
CA LEU A 279 5.12 3.11 2.64
C LEU A 279 4.75 2.31 3.89
N THR A 280 3.55 1.73 3.95
CA THR A 280 3.15 0.82 5.03
C THR A 280 4.02 -0.44 5.06
N PHE A 281 4.37 -0.99 3.90
CA PHE A 281 5.37 -2.06 3.83
C PHE A 281 6.76 -1.57 4.25
N GLY A 282 7.12 -0.32 3.90
CA GLY A 282 8.34 0.34 4.38
C GLY A 282 8.43 0.39 5.89
N VAL A 283 7.33 0.73 6.59
CA VAL A 283 7.23 0.70 8.06
C VAL A 283 7.50 -0.71 8.57
N ALA A 284 6.83 -1.73 8.05
CA ALA A 284 7.05 -3.10 8.47
C ALA A 284 8.52 -3.54 8.30
N LEU A 285 9.16 -3.17 7.18
CA LEU A 285 10.57 -3.45 6.94
C LEU A 285 11.50 -2.67 7.89
N ASN A 286 11.14 -1.43 8.24
CA ASN A 286 11.87 -0.61 9.19
C ASN A 286 11.87 -1.26 10.59
N HIS A 287 10.72 -1.76 11.05
CA HIS A 287 10.60 -2.51 12.30
C HIS A 287 11.45 -3.79 12.31
N LEU A 288 11.40 -4.58 11.23
CA LEU A 288 12.19 -5.82 11.11
C LEU A 288 13.69 -5.54 11.07
N GLY A 289 14.11 -4.58 10.24
CA GLY A 289 15.51 -4.16 10.13
C GLY A 289 16.04 -3.61 11.46
N SER A 290 15.22 -2.82 12.17
CA SER A 290 15.56 -2.32 13.50
C SER A 290 15.71 -3.46 14.52
N GLY A 291 14.81 -4.44 14.53
CA GLY A 291 14.93 -5.61 15.41
C GLY A 291 16.24 -6.38 15.20
N LEU A 292 16.58 -6.68 13.95
CA LEU A 292 17.79 -7.41 13.59
C LEU A 292 19.08 -6.63 13.92
N ASP A 293 19.11 -5.32 13.64
CA ASP A 293 20.27 -4.49 13.98
C ASP A 293 20.45 -4.32 15.50
N ALA A 294 19.36 -4.29 16.27
CA ALA A 294 19.43 -4.23 17.73
C ALA A 294 20.12 -5.47 18.31
N VAL A 295 19.78 -6.67 17.80
CA VAL A 295 20.44 -7.93 18.14
C VAL A 295 21.94 -7.86 17.80
N ARG A 296 22.28 -7.38 16.59
CA ARG A 296 23.66 -7.20 16.15
C ARG A 296 24.45 -6.28 17.08
N LEU A 297 23.87 -5.16 17.48
CA LEU A 297 24.49 -4.19 18.40
C LEU A 297 24.67 -4.75 19.80
N VAL A 298 23.69 -5.47 20.34
CA VAL A 298 23.86 -6.18 21.61
C VAL A 298 25.00 -7.18 21.52
N GLY A 299 25.08 -7.96 20.43
CA GLY A 299 26.18 -8.89 20.19
C GLY A 299 27.55 -8.21 20.12
N LYS A 300 27.66 -7.09 19.40
CA LYS A 300 28.88 -6.27 19.38
C LYS A 300 29.25 -5.77 20.77
N ARG A 301 28.29 -5.17 21.48
CA ARG A 301 28.51 -4.60 22.83
C ARG A 301 28.88 -5.67 23.86
N ASN A 302 28.26 -6.83 23.80
CA ASN A 302 28.57 -7.95 24.68
C ASN A 302 29.96 -8.55 24.41
N ARG A 303 30.47 -8.46 23.17
CA ARG A 303 31.85 -8.86 22.82
C ARG A 303 32.90 -7.83 23.22
N SER A 304 32.56 -6.55 23.20
CA SER A 304 33.43 -5.44 23.62
C SER A 304 33.43 -5.18 25.13
N ARG A 305 32.60 -5.90 25.89
CA ARG A 305 32.80 -6.02 27.34
C ARG A 305 34.16 -6.69 27.52
N LEU A 306 35.07 -6.01 28.22
CA LEU A 306 36.23 -6.69 28.83
C LEU A 306 35.64 -7.95 29.43
N ALA A 307 36.02 -9.12 28.91
CA ALA A 307 35.77 -10.37 29.58
C ALA A 307 36.06 -10.04 31.04
N GLY A 308 35.05 -10.15 31.91
CA GLY A 308 35.37 -10.34 33.31
C GLY A 308 36.12 -11.64 33.25
N ASN A 309 37.44 -11.56 33.00
CA ASN A 309 38.28 -12.72 32.97
C ASN A 309 37.95 -13.37 34.29
N ASP A 310 37.65 -14.66 34.24
CA ASP A 310 37.45 -15.41 35.45
C ASP A 310 38.66 -15.25 36.39
N ILE A 311 39.80 -14.80 35.84
CA ILE A 311 41.00 -14.23 36.43
C ILE A 311 40.79 -12.78 36.94
N GLN A 312 40.57 -12.63 38.25
CA GLN A 312 40.69 -11.35 38.96
C GLN A 312 42.07 -11.26 39.62
N LEU A 313 42.86 -10.24 39.28
CA LEU A 313 44.11 -9.93 39.96
C LEU A 313 43.79 -9.08 41.21
N GLN A 314 44.03 -9.62 42.40
CA GLN A 314 43.83 -8.92 43.68
C GLN A 314 45.19 -8.55 44.27
N TYR A 315 45.41 -7.26 44.50
CA TYR A 315 46.59 -6.79 45.23
C TYR A 315 46.20 -6.57 46.70
N TYR A 316 46.87 -7.26 47.62
CA TYR A 316 46.62 -7.12 49.05
C TYR A 316 47.91 -7.26 49.85
N THR A 317 47.96 -6.68 51.03
CA THR A 317 49.09 -6.81 51.96
C THR A 317 48.77 -7.87 53.01
N SER A 318 49.70 -8.79 53.26
CA SER A 318 49.56 -9.80 54.32
C SER A 318 50.70 -9.65 55.32
N VAL A 319 50.40 -9.85 56.61
CA VAL A 319 51.40 -9.85 57.68
C VAL A 319 51.87 -11.28 57.89
N ARG A 320 53.16 -11.53 57.67
CA ARG A 320 53.81 -12.81 57.94
C ARG A 320 55.11 -12.55 58.69
N ASP A 321 55.31 -13.21 59.83
CA ASP A 321 56.48 -13.06 60.69
C ASP A 321 56.80 -11.59 61.05
N ASP A 322 55.79 -10.85 61.51
CA ASP A 322 55.85 -9.41 61.85
C ASP A 322 56.33 -8.48 60.72
N LYS A 323 56.25 -8.93 59.46
CA LYS A 323 56.59 -8.12 58.28
C LYS A 323 55.38 -7.98 57.36
N LEU A 324 55.12 -6.75 56.91
CA LEU A 324 54.12 -6.45 55.88
C LEU A 324 54.71 -6.81 54.51
N LEU A 325 54.10 -7.78 53.85
CA LEU A 325 54.52 -8.24 52.53
C LEU A 325 53.42 -7.92 51.49
N PRO A 326 53.79 -7.33 50.33
CA PRO A 326 52.86 -7.17 49.24
C PRO A 326 52.60 -8.53 48.59
N MET A 327 51.32 -8.87 48.40
CA MET A 327 50.88 -10.11 47.78
C MET A 327 50.05 -9.80 46.54
N VAL A 328 50.24 -10.61 45.50
CA VAL A 328 49.41 -10.61 44.29
C VAL A 328 48.64 -11.93 44.27
N GLY A 329 47.32 -11.85 44.47
CA GLY A 329 46.42 -12.98 44.34
C GLY A 329 45.82 -13.06 42.95
N LEU A 330 45.76 -14.27 42.39
CA LEU A 330 45.00 -14.58 41.19
C LEU A 330 43.77 -15.37 41.63
N ASN A 331 42.58 -14.80 41.47
CA ASN A 331 41.34 -15.51 41.75
C ASN A 331 40.74 -15.99 40.43
N TRP A 332 40.50 -17.29 40.30
CA TRP A 332 39.82 -17.91 39.15
C TRP A 332 38.53 -18.57 39.63
N LYS A 333 37.36 -18.10 39.18
CA LYS A 333 36.08 -18.80 39.35
C LYS A 333 35.76 -19.65 38.12
N PHE A 334 35.61 -20.96 38.31
CA PHE A 334 35.14 -21.89 37.28
C PHE A 334 33.61 -21.92 37.20
#